data_AF-A0A3B8JHM1-F1
#
_entry.id   AF-A0A3B8JHM1-F1
#
_cell.length_a   1.000
_cell.length_b   1.000
_cell.length_c   1.000
_cell.angle_alpha   90.00
_cell.angle_beta   90.00
_cell.angle_gamma   90.00
#
_symmetry.space_group_name_H-M   'P 1'
#
loop_
_entity.id
_entity.type
_entity.pdbx_description
1 polymer ?
#
loop_
_entity_poly.entity_id
_entity_poly.type
_entity_poly.pdbx_seq_one_letter_code
_entity_poly.pdbx_strand_id
1 'polypeptide(L)'
;MPNQAGTEVRFTQVLEKLNKWRHELVEQMRSPSTTELHREEVLKLKVQLDQAVGCLQLCERYQILLTSKVTEIMRSPNGQLSQYHLMNDCASAEQDSWIEVEVNGKPVEFSPEFLIVEKSQALPHPRFTQSVTSKDSEDPITAPNPYKMTDK
;
A
#
# COMPACT_ATOMS: atom_id res chain seq x y z
N MET A 1 -15.90 -22.98 -14.17
CA MET A 1 -16.78 -22.06 -13.41
C MET A 1 -16.18 -20.67 -13.49
N PRO A 2 -16.96 -19.62 -13.79
CA PRO A 2 -16.41 -18.29 -14.00
C PRO A 2 -15.91 -17.72 -12.67
N ASN A 3 -14.67 -17.22 -12.68
CA ASN A 3 -14.06 -16.48 -11.59
C ASN A 3 -14.99 -15.31 -11.21
N GLN A 4 -15.61 -15.40 -10.04
CA GLN A 4 -16.28 -14.25 -9.47
C GLN A 4 -15.19 -13.20 -9.21
N ALA A 5 -15.30 -12.07 -9.92
CA ALA A 5 -14.54 -10.87 -9.64
C ALA A 5 -14.70 -10.57 -8.14
N GLY A 6 -13.66 -10.88 -7.38
CA GLY A 6 -13.64 -10.70 -5.94
C GLY A 6 -13.91 -9.23 -5.67
N THR A 7 -14.99 -8.96 -4.95
CA THR A 7 -15.33 -7.62 -4.49
C THR A 7 -14.14 -7.08 -3.73
N GLU A 8 -13.37 -6.19 -4.36
CA GLU A 8 -12.21 -5.57 -3.74
C GLU A 8 -12.72 -4.65 -2.63
N VAL A 9 -12.82 -5.19 -1.42
CA VAL A 9 -13.26 -4.43 -0.25
C VAL A 9 -12.16 -3.41 0.05
N ARG A 10 -12.44 -2.14 -0.22
CA ARG A 10 -11.49 -1.05 0.02
C ARG A 10 -11.29 -0.83 1.51
N PHE A 11 -10.06 -0.53 1.93
CA PHE A 11 -9.71 -0.20 3.32
C PHE A 11 -10.71 0.78 3.96
N THR A 12 -11.10 1.82 3.23
CA THR A 12 -12.07 2.83 3.68
C THR A 12 -13.42 2.21 4.08
N GLN A 13 -13.94 1.26 3.30
CA GLN A 13 -15.22 0.60 3.60
C GLN A 13 -15.14 -0.30 4.84
N VAL A 14 -13.99 -0.94 5.06
CA VAL A 14 -13.75 -1.73 6.28
C VAL A 14 -13.67 -0.80 7.49
N LEU A 15 -12.90 0.29 7.39
CA LEU A 15 -12.76 1.28 8.47
C LEU A 15 -14.10 1.92 8.85
N GLU A 16 -14.95 2.26 7.88
CA GLU A 16 -16.31 2.76 8.14
C GLU A 16 -17.15 1.74 8.92
N LYS A 17 -17.13 0.46 8.52
CA LYS A 17 -17.85 -0.60 9.23
C LYS A 17 -17.34 -0.80 10.65
N LEU A 18 -16.02 -0.84 10.84
CA LEU A 18 -15.42 -1.00 12.17
C LEU A 18 -15.73 0.21 13.08
N ASN A 19 -15.69 1.43 12.54
CA ASN A 19 -16.10 2.61 13.29
C ASN A 19 -17.59 2.58 13.66
N LYS A 20 -18.46 2.09 12.77
CA LYS A 20 -19.87 1.90 13.10
C LYS A 20 -20.06 0.90 14.24
N TRP A 21 -19.41 -0.27 14.18
CA TRP A 21 -19.45 -1.26 15.27
C TRP A 21 -18.90 -0.71 16.58
N ARG A 22 -17.86 0.14 16.52
CA ARG A 22 -17.32 0.81 17.70
C ARG A 22 -18.36 1.70 18.37
N HIS A 23 -19.13 2.45 17.59
CA HIS A 23 -20.22 3.28 18.13
C HIS A 23 -21.33 2.40 18.74
N GLU A 24 -21.72 1.32 18.07
CA GLU A 24 -22.74 0.38 18.56
C GLU A 24 -22.34 -0.25 19.91
N LEU A 25 -21.08 -0.67 20.07
CA LEU A 25 -20.57 -1.20 21.35
C LEU A 25 -20.58 -0.14 22.47
N VAL A 26 -20.28 1.12 22.15
CA VAL A 26 -20.35 2.22 23.12
C VAL A 26 -21.78 2.46 23.58
N GLU A 27 -22.76 2.41 22.66
CA GLU A 27 -24.17 2.54 23.01
C GLU A 27 -24.68 1.37 23.85
N GLN A 28 -24.24 0.13 23.57
CA GLN A 28 -24.55 -1.03 24.41
C GLN A 28 -24.06 -0.86 25.86
N MET A 29 -22.89 -0.26 26.07
CA MET A 29 -22.39 0.04 27.43
C MET A 29 -23.16 1.14 28.15
N ARG A 30 -23.83 2.03 27.40
CA ARG A 30 -24.67 3.10 27.96
C ARG A 30 -26.05 2.62 28.35
N SER A 31 -26.48 1.45 27.86
CA SER A 31 -27.77 0.88 28.20
C SER A 31 -27.85 0.53 29.70
N PRO A 32 -28.88 0.98 30.42
CA PRO A 32 -29.07 0.67 31.84
C PRO A 32 -29.42 -0.81 32.09
N SER A 33 -29.74 -1.58 31.05
CA SER A 33 -30.00 -3.02 31.13
C SER A 33 -28.74 -3.89 31.08
N THR A 34 -27.58 -3.29 30.86
CA THR A 34 -26.31 -4.00 30.70
C THR A 34 -25.75 -4.40 32.06
N THR A 35 -25.55 -5.70 32.28
CA THR A 35 -24.92 -6.21 33.51
C THR A 35 -23.42 -5.91 33.53
N GLU A 36 -22.81 -5.86 34.72
CA GLU A 36 -21.35 -5.62 34.86
C GLU A 36 -20.51 -6.66 34.08
N LEU A 37 -20.90 -7.94 34.12
CA LEU A 37 -20.22 -9.00 33.37
C LEU A 37 -20.28 -8.74 31.86
N HIS A 38 -21.46 -8.36 31.34
CA HIS A 38 -21.62 -8.05 29.92
C HIS A 38 -20.85 -6.78 29.53
N ARG A 39 -20.76 -5.80 30.44
CA ARG A 39 -19.96 -4.58 30.23
C ARG A 39 -18.48 -4.89 30.07
N GLU A 40 -17.93 -5.83 30.85
CA GLU A 40 -16.54 -6.27 30.73
C GLU A 40 -16.27 -6.95 29.37
N GLU A 41 -17.19 -7.81 28.92
CA GLU A 41 -17.11 -8.45 27.59
C GLU A 41 -17.11 -7.42 26.46
N VAL A 42 -18.02 -6.45 26.53
CA VAL A 42 -18.13 -5.36 25.55
C VAL A 42 -16.88 -4.48 25.55
N LEU A 43 -16.28 -4.22 26.72
CA LEU A 43 -15.00 -3.51 26.81
C LEU A 43 -13.85 -4.27 26.13
N LYS A 44 -13.75 -5.60 26.35
CA LYS A 44 -12.74 -6.43 25.69
C LYS A 44 -12.89 -6.39 24.16
N LEU A 45 -14.12 -6.51 23.66
CA LEU A 45 -14.42 -6.40 22.23
C LEU A 45 -14.06 -5.02 21.67
N LYS A 46 -14.37 -3.95 22.40
CA LYS A 46 -14.00 -2.58 22.00
C LYS A 46 -12.49 -2.43 21.90
N VAL A 47 -11.71 -2.96 22.86
CA VAL A 47 -10.24 -2.90 22.82
C VAL A 47 -9.70 -3.62 21.58
N GLN A 48 -10.18 -4.82 21.28
CA GLN A 48 -9.79 -5.55 20.07
C GLN A 48 -10.14 -4.79 18.80
N LEU A 49 -11.31 -4.14 18.78
CA LEU A 49 -11.76 -3.34 17.65
C LEU A 49 -10.90 -2.09 17.45
N ASP A 50 -10.58 -1.37 18.53
CA ASP A 50 -9.69 -0.20 18.49
C ASP A 50 -8.29 -0.59 17.98
N GLN A 51 -7.77 -1.75 18.41
CA GLN A 51 -6.52 -2.30 17.89
C GLN A 51 -6.60 -2.61 16.38
N ALA A 52 -7.66 -3.26 15.93
CA ALA A 52 -7.86 -3.57 14.52
C ALA A 52 -7.95 -2.31 13.65
N VAL A 53 -8.68 -1.28 14.11
CA VAL A 53 -8.75 0.03 13.45
C VAL A 53 -7.36 0.67 13.38
N GLY A 54 -6.60 0.66 14.48
CA GLY A 54 -5.25 1.20 14.52
C GLY A 54 -4.31 0.52 13.53
N CYS A 55 -4.36 -0.82 13.43
CA CYS A 55 -3.57 -1.58 12.46
C CYS A 55 -3.93 -1.20 11.01
N LEU A 56 -5.22 -1.12 10.69
CA LEU A 56 -5.67 -0.75 9.33
C LEU A 56 -5.27 0.69 8.96
N GLN A 57 -5.35 1.63 9.90
CA GLN A 57 -4.89 3.00 9.70
C GLN A 57 -3.37 3.08 9.48
N LEU A 58 -2.60 2.24 10.16
CA LEU A 58 -1.17 2.13 9.94
C LEU A 58 -0.88 1.63 8.52
N CYS A 59 -1.58 0.57 8.08
CA CYS A 59 -1.48 0.07 6.72
C CYS A 59 -1.81 1.16 5.68
N GLU A 60 -2.89 1.90 5.88
CA GLU A 60 -3.28 3.00 4.99
C GLU A 60 -2.22 4.11 4.94
N ARG A 61 -1.76 4.59 6.12
CA ARG A 61 -0.75 5.65 6.24
C ARG A 61 0.56 5.31 5.53
N TYR A 62 1.00 4.06 5.62
CA TYR A 62 2.22 3.59 5.01
C TYR A 62 2.02 2.93 3.64
N GLN A 63 0.80 2.93 3.10
CA GLN A 63 0.43 2.30 1.82
C GLN A 63 0.80 0.81 1.76
N ILE A 64 0.62 0.11 2.88
CA ILE A 64 0.80 -1.34 2.98
C ILE A 64 -0.44 -1.99 2.38
N LEU A 65 -0.24 -2.73 1.30
CA LEU A 65 -1.29 -3.44 0.58
C LEU A 65 -1.34 -4.90 1.02
N LEU A 66 -2.44 -5.60 0.73
CA LEU A 66 -2.54 -7.04 0.97
C LEU A 66 -1.45 -7.83 0.21
N THR A 67 -0.99 -7.28 -0.92
CA THR A 67 0.07 -7.84 -1.76
C THR A 67 1.47 -7.39 -1.35
N SER A 68 1.61 -6.53 -0.33
CA SER A 68 2.92 -6.07 0.13
C SER A 68 3.73 -7.26 0.65
N LYS A 69 4.99 -7.33 0.21
CA LYS A 69 5.92 -8.33 0.73
C LYS A 69 6.42 -7.87 2.09
N VAL A 70 6.24 -8.70 3.09
CA VAL A 70 6.74 -8.48 4.45
C VAL A 70 7.90 -9.43 4.69
N THR A 71 9.06 -8.87 5.02
CA THR A 71 10.25 -9.62 5.41
C THR A 71 10.48 -9.40 6.89
N GLU A 72 10.41 -10.48 7.66
CA GLU A 72 10.71 -10.48 9.09
C GLU A 72 12.21 -10.71 9.31
N ILE A 73 12.81 -9.86 10.15
CA ILE A 73 14.20 -10.05 10.55
C ILE A 73 14.24 -11.02 11.73
N MET A 74 14.65 -12.25 11.44
CA MET A 74 14.74 -13.29 12.46
C MET A 74 15.86 -13.01 13.47
N ARG A 75 15.63 -13.45 14.70
CA ARG A 75 16.69 -13.51 15.71
C ARG A 75 17.76 -14.49 15.27
N SER A 76 19.02 -14.14 15.50
CA SER A 76 20.11 -15.10 15.39
C SER A 76 19.86 -16.29 16.33
N PRO A 77 20.07 -17.54 15.88
CA PRO A 77 19.85 -18.74 16.69
C PRO A 77 20.69 -18.76 17.98
N ASN A 78 21.74 -17.93 18.06
CA ASN A 78 22.64 -17.87 19.19
C ASN A 78 22.23 -16.84 20.27
N GLY A 79 21.07 -16.17 20.12
CA GLY A 79 20.54 -15.22 21.09
C GLY A 79 21.30 -13.90 21.19
N GLN A 80 22.30 -13.67 20.33
CA GLN A 80 22.99 -12.39 20.22
C GLN A 80 22.09 -11.39 19.46
N LEU A 81 22.05 -10.15 19.94
CA LEU A 81 21.44 -9.03 19.23
C LEU A 81 22.26 -8.76 17.98
N SER A 82 21.86 -9.36 16.86
CA SER A 82 22.42 -9.05 15.55
C SER A 82 21.83 -7.71 15.09
N GLN A 83 22.70 -6.70 14.93
CA GLN A 83 22.35 -5.49 14.18
C GLN A 83 22.47 -5.81 12.69
N TYR A 84 21.41 -5.53 11.94
CA TYR A 84 21.38 -5.71 10.50
C TYR A 84 21.44 -4.35 9.82
N HIS A 85 22.22 -4.28 8.75
CA HIS A 85 22.41 -3.08 7.94
C HIS A 85 21.79 -3.32 6.56
N LEU A 86 21.09 -2.32 6.02
CA LEU A 86 20.58 -2.39 4.65
C LEU A 86 21.66 -1.93 3.67
N MET A 87 22.02 -2.81 2.74
CA MET A 87 23.00 -2.52 1.70
C MET A 87 22.29 -2.40 0.35
N ASN A 88 22.68 -1.43 -0.45
CA ASN A 88 22.31 -1.37 -1.86
C ASN A 88 23.26 -2.28 -2.64
N ASP A 89 22.72 -3.39 -3.16
CA ASP A 89 23.45 -4.26 -4.05
C ASP A 89 23.68 -3.51 -5.37
N CYS A 90 24.88 -2.97 -5.53
CA CYS A 90 25.34 -2.38 -6.77
C CYS A 90 25.58 -3.48 -7.82
N ALA A 91 24.56 -4.25 -8.17
CA ALA A 91 24.56 -5.32 -9.18
C ALA A 91 25.76 -6.31 -9.10
N SER A 92 26.41 -6.45 -7.93
CA SER A 92 27.74 -7.05 -7.82
C SER A 92 27.82 -7.95 -6.59
N ALA A 93 28.32 -9.16 -6.81
CA ALA A 93 28.55 -10.15 -5.75
C ALA A 93 29.73 -9.80 -4.84
N GLU A 94 30.49 -8.75 -5.16
CA GLU A 94 31.65 -8.31 -4.37
C GLU A 94 31.20 -7.41 -3.21
N GLN A 95 31.40 -7.87 -1.97
CA GLN A 95 31.00 -7.15 -0.76
C GLN A 95 31.61 -5.74 -0.67
N ASP A 96 32.84 -5.56 -1.16
CA ASP A 96 33.54 -4.27 -1.16
C ASP A 96 32.84 -3.21 -2.04
N SER A 97 31.94 -3.65 -2.93
CA SER A 97 31.17 -2.77 -3.81
C SER A 97 29.80 -2.39 -3.24
N TRP A 98 29.42 -2.92 -2.07
CA TRP A 98 28.15 -2.63 -1.44
C TRP A 98 28.18 -1.26 -0.78
N ILE A 99 27.12 -0.49 -0.98
CA ILE A 99 26.96 0.83 -0.36
C ILE A 99 25.85 0.74 0.67
N GLU A 100 26.14 1.16 1.89
CA GLU A 100 25.17 1.19 2.98
C GLU A 100 24.06 2.21 2.69
N VAL A 101 22.81 1.82 2.94
CA VAL A 101 21.66 2.69 2.74
C VAL A 101 21.52 3.60 3.95
N GLU A 102 21.46 4.91 3.67
CA GLU A 102 21.29 5.95 4.68
C GLU A 102 19.94 6.65 4.56
N VAL A 103 19.33 6.98 5.71
CA VAL A 103 18.15 7.84 5.81
C VAL A 103 18.50 9.02 6.72
N ASN A 104 18.35 10.25 6.19
CA ASN A 104 18.75 11.47 6.88
C ASN A 104 20.25 11.49 7.29
N GLY A 105 21.12 10.93 6.45
CA GLY A 105 22.57 10.88 6.69
C GLY A 105 22.99 9.93 7.81
N LYS A 106 22.14 8.95 8.15
CA LYS A 106 22.45 7.89 9.11
C LYS A 106 22.17 6.53 8.48
N PRO A 107 23.04 5.53 8.71
CA PRO A 107 22.76 4.15 8.33
C PRO A 107 21.43 3.65 8.85
N VAL A 108 20.74 2.86 8.04
CA VAL A 108 19.50 2.20 8.47
C VAL A 108 19.85 0.90 9.19
N GLU A 109 19.75 0.94 10.51
CA GLU A 109 19.93 -0.21 11.38
C GLU A 109 18.60 -0.88 11.72
N PHE A 110 18.59 -2.21 11.73
CA PHE A 110 17.45 -3.00 12.18
C PHE A 110 17.85 -3.97 13.28
N SER A 111 16.94 -4.20 14.23
CA SER A 111 17.08 -5.29 15.20
C SER A 111 16.12 -6.43 14.85
N PRO A 112 16.28 -7.61 15.48
CA PRO A 112 15.22 -8.60 15.44
C PRO A 112 13.88 -8.00 15.88
N GLU A 113 12.78 -8.50 15.33
CA GLU A 113 11.40 -7.99 15.46
C GLU A 113 11.04 -6.79 14.57
N PHE A 114 12.01 -6.24 13.83
CA PHE A 114 11.71 -5.28 12.78
C PHE A 114 11.10 -6.00 11.56
N LEU A 115 10.10 -5.34 10.97
CA LEU A 115 9.48 -5.78 9.72
C LEU A 115 9.90 -4.85 8.60
N ILE A 116 10.46 -5.40 7.53
CA ILE A 116 10.70 -4.69 6.28
C ILE A 116 9.47 -4.91 5.40
N VAL A 117 8.76 -3.82 5.09
CA VAL A 117 7.60 -3.86 4.21
C VAL A 117 7.98 -3.25 2.87
N GLU A 118 8.00 -4.08 1.84
CA GLU A 118 8.19 -3.62 0.48
C GLU A 118 6.87 -3.03 -0.03
N LYS A 119 6.90 -1.74 -0.37
CA LYS A 119 5.79 -1.13 -1.08
C LYS A 119 5.72 -1.77 -2.46
N SER A 120 4.67 -2.55 -2.72
CA SER A 120 4.35 -2.93 -4.09
C SER A 120 4.21 -1.63 -4.88
N GLN A 121 5.02 -1.46 -5.92
CA GLN A 121 4.75 -0.38 -6.88
C GLN A 121 3.34 -0.63 -7.39
N ALA A 122 2.39 0.21 -6.97
CA ALA A 122 1.09 0.21 -7.61
C ALA A 122 1.39 0.46 -9.09
N LEU A 123 1.14 -0.55 -9.94
CA LEU A 123 1.10 -0.34 -11.38
C LEU A 123 0.27 0.93 -11.58
N PRO A 124 0.78 1.94 -12.31
CA PRO A 124 0.04 3.16 -12.51
C PRO A 124 -1.33 2.76 -13.04
N HIS A 125 -2.40 3.11 -12.32
CA HIS A 125 -3.75 2.98 -12.82
C HIS A 125 -3.74 3.46 -14.28
N PRO A 126 -4.34 2.73 -15.24
CA PRO A 126 -4.53 3.29 -16.55
C PRO A 126 -5.41 4.52 -16.33
N ARG A 127 -4.80 5.71 -16.38
CA ARG A 127 -5.53 6.96 -16.57
C ARG A 127 -6.40 6.69 -17.78
N PHE A 128 -7.71 6.80 -17.58
CA PHE A 128 -8.66 6.98 -18.66
C PHE A 128 -8.05 7.97 -19.64
N THR A 129 -7.51 7.48 -20.75
CA THR A 129 -7.36 8.28 -21.95
C THR A 129 -8.79 8.54 -22.35
N GLN A 130 -9.28 9.75 -22.05
CA GLN A 130 -10.41 10.27 -22.79
C GLN A 130 -9.96 10.30 -24.25
N SER A 131 -10.42 9.32 -25.00
CA SER A 131 -10.44 9.35 -26.44
C SER A 131 -11.28 10.56 -26.82
N VAL A 132 -10.64 11.68 -27.10
CA VAL A 132 -11.30 12.77 -27.82
C VAL A 132 -11.53 12.24 -29.22
N THR A 133 -12.74 11.72 -29.45
CA THR A 133 -13.25 11.41 -30.78
C THR A 133 -13.46 12.73 -31.50
N SER A 134 -12.44 13.21 -32.22
CA SER A 134 -12.66 14.14 -33.32
C SER A 134 -13.13 13.33 -34.52
N LYS A 135 -14.46 13.26 -34.69
CA LYS A 135 -15.08 12.83 -35.94
C LYS A 135 -15.09 14.03 -36.88
N ASP A 136 -14.32 13.88 -37.96
CA ASP A 136 -14.63 14.21 -39.35
C ASP A 136 -15.56 15.39 -39.63
N SER A 137 -15.00 16.38 -40.33
CA SER A 137 -15.71 16.98 -41.47
C SER A 137 -14.72 17.04 -42.64
N GLU A 138 -15.05 16.23 -43.64
CA GLU A 138 -14.52 16.20 -45.00
C GLU A 138 -14.63 17.59 -45.66
N ASP A 139 -13.64 17.99 -46.45
CA ASP A 139 -13.74 17.83 -47.91
C ASP A 139 -12.41 18.16 -48.64
N PRO A 140 -12.21 17.63 -49.86
CA PRO A 140 -10.90 17.46 -50.49
C PRO A 140 -10.68 18.42 -51.68
N ILE A 141 -9.66 18.10 -52.50
CA ILE A 141 -9.35 18.57 -53.87
C ILE A 141 -8.17 19.56 -53.94
N THR A 142 -7.00 19.08 -54.39
CA THR A 142 -6.45 19.30 -55.75
C THR A 142 -4.95 18.93 -55.79
N ALA A 143 -4.58 18.12 -56.79
CA ALA A 143 -3.22 17.67 -57.09
C ALA A 143 -2.34 18.77 -57.76
N PRO A 144 -1.24 18.44 -58.45
CA PRO A 144 0.10 18.26 -57.92
C PRO A 144 1.10 19.36 -58.34
N ASN A 145 2.23 19.35 -57.65
CA ASN A 145 3.46 20.14 -57.81
C ASN A 145 3.92 20.39 -59.26
N PRO A 146 4.23 21.64 -59.62
CA PRO A 146 5.19 21.91 -60.67
C PRO A 146 6.23 22.96 -60.25
N TYR A 147 7.50 22.70 -60.57
CA TYR A 147 8.66 23.59 -60.49
C TYR A 147 9.30 23.84 -59.10
N LYS A 148 10.40 23.12 -58.85
CA LYS A 148 11.70 23.70 -58.45
C LYS A 148 12.79 22.75 -58.95
N MET A 149 13.13 22.86 -60.24
CA MET A 149 14.35 23.50 -60.73
C MET A 149 15.63 22.97 -60.08
N THR A 150 16.28 22.16 -60.90
CA THR A 150 17.68 21.78 -60.99
C THR A 150 18.71 22.88 -60.72
N ASP A 151 19.82 22.41 -60.16
CA ASP A 151 21.23 22.73 -60.44
C ASP A 151 21.90 24.02 -59.91
N LYS A 152 23.06 23.73 -59.28
CA LYS A 152 24.33 24.46 -59.14
C LYS A 152 24.43 25.72 -58.30
#